data_AF-A0A550D3B0-F1
#
_entry.id   AF-A0A550D3B0-F1
#
_cell.length_a   1.000
_cell.length_b   1.000
_cell.length_c   1.000
_cell.angle_alpha   90.00
_cell.angle_beta   90.00
_cell.angle_gamma   90.00
#
_symmetry.space_group_name_H-M   'P 1'
#
loop_
_entity.id
_entity.type
_entity.pdbx_description
1 polymer ?
#
loop_
_entity_poly.entity_id
_entity_poly.type
_entity_poly.pdbx_seq_one_letter_code
_entity_poly.pdbx_strand_id
1 'polypeptide(L)' 'RGNRRIARVVDAPHLPEGEVVFALTEEGIRDAEE' A
#
# COMPACT_ATOMS: atom_id res chain seq x y z
N ARG A 1 -9.50 10.53 9.31
CA ARG A 1 -8.97 9.32 8.62
C ARG A 1 -7.88 9.82 7.68
N GLY A 2 -6.62 9.47 7.95
CA GLY A 2 -5.47 9.99 7.20
C GLY A 2 -5.38 9.46 5.78
N ASN A 3 -4.39 9.93 5.05
CA ASN A 3 -4.06 9.54 3.69
C ASN A 3 -3.38 8.17 3.56
N ARG A 4 -3.23 7.42 4.65
CA ARG A 4 -2.68 6.06 4.65
C ARG A 4 -3.70 5.03 4.17
N ARG A 5 -3.24 4.06 3.37
CA ARG A 5 -3.99 2.96 2.75
C ARG A 5 -3.25 1.66 2.96
N ILE A 6 -3.98 0.54 2.93
CA ILE A 6 -3.42 -0.81 3.01
C ILE A 6 -3.70 -1.50 1.69
N ALA A 7 -2.66 -1.95 0.99
CA ALA A 7 -2.78 -2.84 -0.16
C ALA A 7 -2.50 -4.28 0.28
N ARG A 8 -3.28 -5.24 -0.23
CA ARG A 8 -3.09 -6.67 0.03
C ARG A 8 -3.16 -7.45 -1.27
N VAL A 9 -2.21 -8.36 -1.47
CA VAL A 9 -2.24 -9.32 -2.57
C VAL A 9 -3.28 -10.40 -2.24
N VAL A 10 -4.25 -10.62 -3.14
CA VAL A 10 -5.34 -11.58 -2.93
C VAL A 10 -5.20 -12.81 -3.83
N ASP A 11 -4.99 -12.60 -5.13
CA ASP A 11 -4.78 -13.69 -6.08
C ASP A 11 -3.67 -13.30 -7.06
N ALA A 12 -2.46 -13.77 -6.75
CA ALA A 12 -1.28 -13.59 -7.59
C ALA A 12 -0.37 -14.81 -7.42
N PRO A 13 -0.44 -15.82 -8.31
CA PRO A 13 0.22 -17.11 -8.12
C PRO A 13 1.76 -17.07 -8.08
N HIS A 14 2.36 -15.94 -8.45
CA HIS A 14 3.81 -15.74 -8.49
C HIS A 14 4.29 -14.67 -7.51
N LEU A 15 3.39 -14.08 -6.73
CA LEU A 15 3.75 -13.10 -5.71
C LEU A 15 3.45 -13.66 -4.32
N PRO A 16 4.29 -13.36 -3.32
CA PRO A 16 3.97 -13.68 -1.94
C PRO A 16 2.64 -13.06 -1.53
N GLU A 17 1.87 -13.78 -0.72
CA GLU A 17 0.80 -13.19 0.04
C GLU A 17 1.39 -12.15 1.00
N GLY A 18 0.84 -10.94 0.98
CA GLY A 18 1.37 -9.85 1.77
C GLY A 18 0.50 -8.61 1.74
N GLU A 19 0.71 -7.76 2.75
CA GLU A 19 0.11 -6.44 2.82
C GLU A 19 1.16 -5.36 3.07
N VAL A 20 0.89 -4.16 2.58
CA VAL A 20 1.77 -3.00 2.73
C VAL A 20 0.94 -1.74 2.97
N VAL A 21 1.46 -0.87 3.83
CA VAL A 21 0.88 0.45 4.09
C VAL A 21 1.55 1.47 3.19
N PHE A 22 0.77 2.30 2.51
CA PHE A 22 1.25 3.40 1.68
C PHE A 22 0.42 4.66 1.91
N ALA A 23 0.93 5.82 1.47
CA ALA A 23 0.27 7.10 1.60
C ALA A 23 -0.11 7.69 0.23
N LEU A 24 -1.25 8.37 0.19
CA LEU A 24 -1.65 9.23 -0.93
C LEU A 24 -1.24 10.68 -0.62
N THR A 25 -0.35 11.26 -1.40
CA THR A 25 0.06 12.66 -1.29
C THR A 25 -0.42 13.45 -2.51
N GLU A 26 -0.27 14.77 -2.50
CA GLU A 26 -0.58 15.60 -3.67
C GLU A 26 0.31 15.25 -4.87
N GLU A 27 1.50 14.69 -4.62
CA GLU A 27 2.43 14.20 -5.63
C GLU A 27 2.13 12.75 -6.10
N GLY A 28 1.14 12.08 -5.52
CA GLY A 28 0.73 10.72 -5.87
C GLY A 28 0.97 9.68 -4.77
N ILE A 29 1.29 8.44 -5.16
CA ILE A 29 1.52 7.33 -4.21
C ILE A 29 2.95 7.40 -3.67
N ARG A 30 3.09 7.40 -2.35
CA ARG A 30 4.38 7.39 -1.64
C ARG A 30 4.37 6.35 -0.54
N ASP A 31 5.57 5.99 -0.08
CA ASP A 31 5.72 5.18 1.13
C ASP A 31 5.06 5.89 2.32
N ALA A 32 4.48 5.10 3.23
CA ALA A 32 4.01 5.67 4.48
C ALA A 32 5.24 6.06 5.30
N GLU A 33 5.42 7.36 5.57
CA GLU A 33 6.36 7.82 6.59
C GLU A 33 6.02 7.16 7.94
N GLU A 34 7.05 6.78 8.72
CA GLU A 34 6.93 5.99 9.96
C GLU A 34 6.15 6.70 11.07
#